data_AF-A0A6M1PGI9-F1
#
_entry.id   AF-A0A6M1PGI9-F1
#
_cell.length_a   1.000
_cell.length_b   1.000
_cell.length_c   1.000
_cell.angle_alpha   90.00
_cell.angle_beta   90.00
_cell.angle_gamma   90.00
#
_symmetry.space_group_name_H-M   'P 1'
#
loop_
_entity.id
_entity.type
_entity.pdbx_description
1 polymer ?
#
loop_
_entity_poly.entity_id
_entity_poly.type
_entity_poly.pdbx_seq_one_letter_code
_entity_poly.pdbx_strand_id
1 'polypeptide(L)'
;MFQQMFAEMNVMLSDIAKQWPGAQGIRRQELLGKYRMLRKLSDEALDEWLAFAEALSMFRQHADLSEETETEPAGSEVPGIEMENFARGQGYYKLLMYPKCIEQFSTVILHYPDNLAARLYLAMSHLHLGKAGEAWEHLEHMLPLVQSRKLKAHLYNAMGCIAAAGRRFGEAKELFNLALKYDPSFQEPGLNLEICRRGRGELQIGSELASLL
;
A
#
# COMPACT_ATOMS: atom_id res chain seq x y z
N MET A 1 -2.92 -26.04 -10.84
CA MET A 1 -2.73 -25.60 -12.23
C MET A 1 -2.24 -24.16 -12.31
N PHE A 2 -3.02 -23.16 -11.84
CA PHE A 2 -2.59 -21.75 -11.83
C PHE A 2 -1.31 -21.48 -11.03
N GLN A 3 -1.16 -22.06 -9.84
CA GLN A 3 0.03 -21.88 -9.00
C GLN A 3 1.32 -22.31 -9.72
N GLN A 4 1.28 -23.41 -10.47
CA GLN A 4 2.43 -23.90 -11.22
C GLN A 4 2.77 -22.98 -12.40
N MET A 5 1.75 -22.54 -13.15
CA MET A 5 1.91 -21.56 -14.22
C MET A 5 2.55 -20.26 -13.71
N PHE A 6 2.04 -19.69 -12.61
CA PHE A 6 2.60 -18.48 -12.01
C PHE A 6 4.00 -18.68 -11.43
N ALA A 7 4.29 -19.85 -10.86
CA ALA A 7 5.65 -20.18 -10.42
C ALA A 7 6.65 -20.17 -11.58
N GLU A 8 6.29 -20.77 -12.72
CA GLU A 8 7.11 -20.78 -13.94
C GLU A 8 7.30 -19.36 -14.53
N MET A 9 6.23 -18.56 -14.56
CA MET A 9 6.30 -17.15 -14.98
C MET A 9 7.24 -16.32 -14.08
N ASN A 10 7.18 -16.52 -12.76
CA ASN A 10 8.04 -15.82 -11.81
C ASN A 10 9.50 -16.24 -11.94
N VAL A 11 9.78 -17.53 -12.17
CA VAL A 11 11.15 -18.01 -12.45
C VAL A 11 11.69 -17.35 -13.71
N MET A 12 10.91 -17.34 -14.80
CA MET A 12 11.32 -16.71 -16.06
C MET A 12 11.55 -15.20 -15.90
N LEU A 13 10.70 -14.50 -15.16
CA LEU A 13 10.86 -13.07 -14.89
C LEU A 13 12.12 -12.76 -14.06
N SER A 14 12.39 -13.58 -13.04
CA SER A 14 13.61 -13.49 -12.22
C SER A 14 14.87 -13.70 -13.06
N ASP A 15 14.85 -14.67 -13.98
CA ASP A 15 15.96 -14.93 -14.89
C ASP A 15 16.19 -13.79 -15.88
N ILE A 16 15.12 -13.17 -16.39
CA ILE A 16 15.22 -11.95 -17.21
C ILE A 16 15.88 -10.84 -16.39
N ALA A 17 15.39 -10.57 -15.18
CA ALA A 17 15.87 -9.49 -14.32
C ALA A 17 17.37 -9.63 -14.00
N LYS A 18 17.85 -10.85 -13.72
CA LYS A 18 19.27 -11.12 -13.45
C LYS A 18 20.17 -10.87 -14.67
N GLN A 19 19.70 -11.19 -15.87
CA GLN A 19 20.53 -11.16 -17.08
C GLN A 19 20.44 -9.83 -17.84
N TRP A 20 19.38 -9.04 -17.58
CA TRP A 20 19.10 -7.80 -18.29
C TRP A 20 20.21 -6.73 -18.23
N PRO A 21 20.88 -6.48 -17.09
CA PRO A 21 21.89 -5.41 -16.99
C PRO A 21 23.10 -5.61 -17.92
N GLY A 22 23.48 -6.86 -18.20
CA GLY A 22 24.61 -7.21 -19.06
C GLY A 22 24.24 -7.60 -20.49
N ALA A 23 22.95 -7.68 -20.83
CA ALA A 23 22.50 -8.19 -22.12
C ALA A 23 22.65 -7.16 -23.24
N GLN A 24 23.33 -7.57 -24.33
CA GLN A 24 23.50 -6.80 -25.56
C GLN A 24 23.19 -7.65 -26.81
N GLY A 25 22.96 -7.00 -27.94
CA GLY A 25 22.72 -7.65 -29.23
C GLY A 25 21.58 -8.68 -29.18
N ILE A 26 21.84 -9.87 -29.73
CA ILE A 26 20.89 -10.98 -29.83
C ILE A 26 20.34 -11.37 -28.45
N ARG A 27 21.19 -11.44 -27.42
CA ARG A 27 20.77 -11.82 -26.07
C ARG A 27 19.74 -10.85 -25.48
N ARG A 28 19.89 -9.54 -25.75
CA ARG A 28 18.91 -8.54 -25.30
C ARG A 28 17.58 -8.68 -26.02
N GLN A 29 17.60 -9.03 -27.31
CA GLN A 29 16.38 -9.30 -28.09
C GLN A 29 15.64 -10.55 -27.60
N GLU A 30 16.37 -11.62 -27.24
CA GLU A 30 15.79 -12.82 -26.64
C GLU A 30 15.08 -12.52 -25.31
N LEU A 31 15.73 -11.77 -24.42
CA LEU A 31 15.14 -11.40 -23.13
C LEU A 31 13.89 -10.52 -23.30
N LEU A 32 13.91 -9.58 -24.26
CA LEU A 32 12.73 -8.81 -24.64
C LEU A 32 11.59 -9.70 -25.15
N GLY A 33 11.91 -10.71 -25.96
CA GLY A 33 10.93 -11.68 -26.44
C GLY A 33 10.25 -12.42 -25.29
N LYS A 34 11.04 -12.93 -24.33
CA LYS A 34 10.52 -13.61 -23.13
C LYS A 34 9.67 -12.68 -22.26
N TYR A 35 10.11 -11.44 -22.04
CA TYR A 35 9.32 -10.46 -21.30
C TYR A 35 7.98 -10.15 -21.98
N ARG A 36 7.97 -9.95 -23.30
CA ARG A 36 6.73 -9.72 -24.06
C ARG A 36 5.78 -10.90 -23.96
N MET A 37 6.31 -12.13 -23.97
CA MET A 37 5.52 -13.34 -23.75
C MET A 37 4.89 -13.36 -22.36
N LEU A 38 5.67 -13.10 -21.30
CA LEU A 38 5.15 -13.02 -19.93
C LEU A 38 4.07 -11.95 -19.79
N ARG A 39 4.26 -10.79 -20.42
CA ARG A 39 3.26 -9.72 -20.43
C ARG A 39 1.99 -10.17 -21.10
N LYS A 40 2.07 -10.75 -22.30
CA LYS A 40 0.93 -11.25 -23.05
C LYS A 40 0.15 -12.30 -22.25
N LEU A 41 0.84 -13.26 -21.63
CA LEU A 41 0.19 -14.27 -20.77
C LEU A 41 -0.51 -13.65 -19.55
N SER A 42 0.08 -12.59 -18.99
CA SER A 42 -0.53 -11.86 -17.87
C SER A 42 -1.79 -11.12 -18.31
N ASP A 43 -1.75 -10.47 -19.48
CA ASP A 43 -2.90 -9.77 -20.07
C ASP A 43 -4.04 -10.77 -20.36
N GLU A 44 -3.74 -11.90 -21.01
CA GLU A 44 -4.72 -12.96 -21.30
C GLU A 44 -5.34 -13.55 -20.02
N ALA A 45 -4.53 -13.80 -18.98
CA ALA A 45 -5.04 -14.31 -17.71
C ALA A 45 -5.96 -13.31 -17.00
N LEU A 46 -5.70 -12.01 -17.13
CA LEU A 46 -6.58 -10.96 -16.61
C LEU A 46 -7.90 -10.89 -17.37
N ASP A 47 -7.87 -11.01 -18.69
CA ASP A 47 -9.07 -11.01 -19.53
C ASP A 47 -9.97 -12.22 -19.20
N GLU A 48 -9.40 -13.41 -19.09
CA GLU A 48 -10.12 -14.63 -18.70
C GLU A 48 -10.70 -14.52 -17.28
N TRP A 49 -9.93 -13.94 -16.35
CA TRP A 49 -10.42 -13.69 -15.00
C TRP A 49 -11.59 -12.69 -14.99
N LEU A 50 -11.51 -11.63 -15.79
CA LEU A 50 -12.57 -10.64 -15.91
C LEU A 50 -13.84 -11.27 -16.49
N ALA A 51 -13.73 -12.03 -17.59
CA ALA A 51 -14.85 -12.74 -18.19
C ALA A 51 -15.51 -13.71 -17.19
N PHE A 52 -14.71 -14.45 -16.43
CA PHE A 52 -15.21 -15.31 -15.35
C PHE A 52 -15.94 -14.51 -14.26
N ALA A 53 -15.36 -13.38 -13.81
CA ALA A 53 -15.96 -12.54 -12.78
C ALA A 53 -17.30 -11.92 -13.24
N GLU A 54 -17.40 -11.52 -14.50
CA GLU A 54 -18.65 -11.04 -15.11
C GLU A 54 -19.71 -12.16 -15.16
N ALA A 55 -19.33 -13.36 -15.62
CA ALA A 55 -20.23 -14.51 -15.63
C ALA A 55 -20.73 -14.88 -14.23
N LEU A 56 -19.84 -14.83 -13.23
CA LEU A 56 -20.18 -15.05 -11.83
C LEU A 56 -21.14 -13.98 -11.30
N SER A 57 -20.91 -12.71 -11.66
CA SER A 57 -21.81 -11.60 -11.30
C SER A 57 -23.21 -11.79 -11.90
N MET A 58 -23.28 -12.14 -13.18
CA MET A 58 -24.54 -12.41 -13.87
C MET A 58 -25.28 -13.59 -13.25
N PHE A 59 -24.57 -14.67 -12.94
CA PHE A 59 -25.16 -15.83 -12.27
C PHE A 59 -25.74 -15.45 -10.91
N ARG A 60 -25.02 -14.67 -10.10
CA ARG A 60 -25.51 -14.20 -8.79
C ARG A 60 -26.81 -13.40 -8.91
N GLN A 61 -26.87 -12.47 -9.86
CA GLN A 61 -28.08 -11.68 -10.10
C GLN A 61 -29.28 -12.53 -10.55
N HIS A 62 -29.04 -13.57 -11.35
CA HIS A 62 -30.10 -14.46 -11.82
C HIS A 62 -30.56 -15.46 -10.75
N ALA A 63 -29.64 -15.90 -9.89
CA ALA A 63 -29.90 -16.86 -8.84
C ALA A 63 -30.47 -16.21 -7.56
N ASP A 64 -30.71 -14.89 -7.56
CA ASP A 64 -31.09 -14.09 -6.38
C ASP A 64 -30.18 -14.35 -5.18
N LEU A 65 -28.90 -14.59 -5.48
CA LEU A 65 -27.86 -14.71 -4.48
C LEU A 65 -27.46 -13.29 -4.07
N SER A 66 -28.19 -12.72 -3.12
CA SER A 66 -27.66 -11.60 -2.33
C SER A 66 -26.36 -12.07 -1.68
N GLU A 67 -25.34 -11.22 -1.62
CA GLU A 67 -24.31 -11.42 -0.60
C GLU A 67 -25.06 -11.49 0.74
N GLU A 68 -25.25 -12.70 1.28
CA GLU A 68 -24.89 -12.87 2.67
C GLU A 68 -23.46 -12.37 2.68
N THR A 69 -23.30 -11.11 3.07
CA THR A 69 -22.05 -10.62 3.62
C THR A 69 -21.63 -11.78 4.52
N GLU A 70 -20.47 -12.38 4.27
CA GLU A 70 -19.87 -13.25 5.26
C GLU A 70 -19.61 -12.36 6.48
N THR A 71 -20.67 -12.04 7.24
CA THR A 71 -20.61 -12.02 8.67
C THR A 71 -20.29 -13.45 9.02
N GLU A 72 -18.99 -13.78 8.92
CA GLU A 72 -18.47 -14.91 9.65
C GLU A 72 -19.06 -14.80 11.06
N PRO A 73 -19.61 -15.90 11.59
CA PRO A 73 -20.20 -15.87 12.91
C PRO A 73 -19.14 -15.33 13.85
N ALA A 74 -19.47 -14.24 14.56
CA ALA A 74 -18.64 -13.68 15.60
C ALA A 74 -18.27 -14.82 16.58
N GLY A 75 -17.09 -15.40 16.44
CA GLY A 75 -16.60 -16.44 17.35
C GLY A 75 -15.95 -17.70 16.76
N SER A 76 -15.65 -17.83 15.47
CA SER A 76 -14.76 -18.90 15.00
C SER A 76 -13.40 -18.36 14.55
N GLU A 77 -12.53 -18.11 15.54
CA GLU A 77 -11.12 -17.80 15.32
C GLU A 77 -10.44 -18.94 14.54
N VAL A 78 -10.08 -18.68 13.28
CA VAL A 78 -9.07 -19.46 12.55
C VAL A 78 -7.79 -18.61 12.58
N PRO A 79 -6.80 -18.91 13.45
CA PRO A 79 -5.60 -18.08 13.70
C PRO A 79 -4.61 -17.91 12.53
N GLY A 80 -5.07 -17.97 11.28
CA GLY A 80 -4.27 -17.82 10.07
C GLY A 80 -4.86 -16.88 9.02
N ILE A 81 -6.16 -16.54 9.11
CA ILE A 81 -6.82 -15.66 8.14
C ILE A 81 -6.25 -14.24 8.24
N GLU A 82 -5.92 -13.76 9.43
CA GLU A 82 -5.36 -12.43 9.64
C GLU A 82 -3.92 -12.33 9.13
N MET A 83 -3.14 -13.40 9.29
CA MET A 83 -1.79 -13.49 8.73
C MET A 83 -1.84 -13.51 7.19
N GLU A 84 -2.83 -14.19 6.62
CA GLU A 84 -3.07 -14.20 5.18
C GLU A 84 -3.53 -12.83 4.65
N ASN A 85 -4.48 -12.18 5.32
CA ASN A 85 -4.93 -10.83 4.98
C ASN A 85 -3.78 -9.83 5.07
N PHE A 86 -2.93 -9.94 6.09
CA PHE A 86 -1.75 -9.09 6.22
C PHE A 86 -0.79 -9.28 5.03
N ALA A 87 -0.46 -10.53 4.67
CA ALA A 87 0.41 -10.83 3.54
C ALA A 87 -0.18 -10.34 2.20
N ARG A 88 -1.48 -10.54 1.98
CA ARG A 88 -2.20 -10.04 0.80
C ARG A 88 -2.20 -8.52 0.74
N GLY A 89 -2.49 -7.85 1.87
CA GLY A 89 -2.45 -6.39 2.00
C GLY A 89 -1.09 -5.82 1.62
N GLN A 90 0.01 -6.39 2.13
CA GLN A 90 1.37 -5.99 1.73
C GLN A 90 1.62 -6.19 0.23
N GLY A 91 1.15 -7.30 -0.34
CA GLY A 91 1.22 -7.58 -1.77
C GLY A 91 0.50 -6.52 -2.60
N TYR A 92 -0.74 -6.21 -2.25
CA TYR A 92 -1.53 -5.18 -2.92
C TYR A 92 -0.90 -3.79 -2.79
N TYR A 93 -0.34 -3.44 -1.63
CA TYR A 93 0.37 -2.18 -1.44
C TYR A 93 1.58 -2.06 -2.38
N LYS A 94 2.41 -3.12 -2.46
CA LYS A 94 3.59 -3.16 -3.35
C LYS A 94 3.21 -3.07 -4.84
N LEU A 95 2.03 -3.58 -5.20
CA LEU A 95 1.45 -3.49 -6.53
C LEU A 95 0.64 -2.21 -6.77
N LEU A 96 0.65 -1.26 -5.81
CA LEU A 96 -0.07 0.02 -5.86
C LEU A 96 -1.61 -0.15 -5.98
N MET A 97 -2.14 -1.30 -5.60
CA MET A 97 -3.56 -1.62 -5.59
C MET A 97 -4.21 -1.16 -4.28
N TYR A 98 -4.17 0.14 -4.02
CA TYR A 98 -4.55 0.73 -2.72
C TYR A 98 -5.97 0.39 -2.24
N PRO A 99 -7.03 0.33 -3.09
CA PRO A 99 -8.36 -0.07 -2.62
C PRO A 99 -8.39 -1.49 -2.04
N LYS A 100 -7.71 -2.46 -2.69
CA LYS A 100 -7.60 -3.83 -2.19
C LYS A 100 -6.72 -3.91 -0.95
N CYS A 101 -5.65 -3.12 -0.89
CA CYS A 101 -4.83 -3.00 0.31
C CYS A 101 -5.68 -2.55 1.51
N ILE A 102 -6.53 -1.54 1.33
CA ILE A 102 -7.45 -1.03 2.37
C ILE A 102 -8.41 -2.12 2.83
N GLU A 103 -9.02 -2.86 1.90
CA GLU A 103 -9.92 -3.97 2.24
C GLU A 103 -9.24 -4.99 3.18
N GLN A 104 -8.05 -5.48 2.80
CA GLN A 104 -7.34 -6.49 3.59
C GLN A 104 -6.93 -5.96 4.98
N PHE A 105 -6.38 -4.74 5.06
CA PHE A 105 -5.96 -4.20 6.36
C PHE A 105 -7.12 -3.70 7.21
N SER A 106 -8.27 -3.36 6.63
CA SER A 106 -9.51 -3.09 7.37
C SER A 106 -9.95 -4.33 8.14
N THR A 107 -9.89 -5.51 7.51
CA THR A 107 -10.12 -6.79 8.18
C THR A 107 -9.12 -7.04 9.29
N VAL A 108 -7.83 -6.76 9.07
CA VAL A 108 -6.81 -6.93 10.13
C VAL A 108 -7.10 -6.07 11.37
N ILE A 109 -7.48 -4.80 11.18
CA ILE A 109 -7.74 -3.89 12.32
C ILE A 109 -9.08 -4.14 13.02
N LEU A 110 -10.01 -4.88 12.41
CA LEU A 110 -11.23 -5.35 13.09
C LEU A 110 -10.89 -6.28 14.28
N HIS A 111 -9.87 -7.13 14.12
CA HIS A 111 -9.42 -8.05 15.15
C HIS A 111 -8.27 -7.48 16.00
N TYR A 112 -7.35 -6.74 15.38
CA TYR A 112 -6.19 -6.14 16.03
C TYR A 112 -6.22 -4.62 15.86
N PRO A 113 -7.10 -3.91 16.59
CA PRO A 113 -7.28 -2.48 16.42
C PRO A 113 -6.00 -1.69 16.69
N ASP A 114 -5.04 -2.19 17.45
CA ASP A 114 -3.79 -1.48 17.74
C ASP A 114 -2.60 -1.94 16.87
N ASN A 115 -2.85 -2.72 15.81
CA ASN A 115 -1.80 -3.15 14.90
C ASN A 115 -1.23 -1.95 14.12
N LEU A 116 -0.08 -1.45 14.58
CA LEU A 116 0.61 -0.29 14.03
C LEU A 116 0.94 -0.47 12.55
N ALA A 117 1.32 -1.67 12.13
CA ALA A 117 1.69 -1.92 10.75
C ALA A 117 0.48 -1.84 9.82
N ALA A 118 -0.62 -2.50 10.18
CA ALA A 118 -1.86 -2.44 9.41
C ALA A 118 -2.39 -1.00 9.29
N ARG A 119 -2.38 -0.24 10.38
CA ARG A 119 -2.79 1.17 10.37
C ARG A 119 -1.89 2.05 9.51
N LEU A 120 -0.59 1.79 9.47
CA LEU A 120 0.31 2.55 8.60
C LEU A 120 0.02 2.25 7.13
N TYR A 121 -0.20 0.99 6.76
CA TYR A 121 -0.58 0.64 5.39
C TYR A 121 -1.92 1.25 4.99
N LEU A 122 -2.90 1.30 5.90
CA LEU A 122 -4.16 2.02 5.67
C LEU A 122 -3.93 3.51 5.45
N ALA A 123 -3.23 4.18 6.37
CA ALA A 123 -2.92 5.61 6.27
C ALA A 123 -2.25 5.95 4.92
N MET A 124 -1.23 5.19 4.53
CA MET A 124 -0.51 5.41 3.27
C MET A 124 -1.38 5.13 2.05
N SER A 125 -2.19 4.08 2.07
CA SER A 125 -3.11 3.75 0.98
C SER A 125 -4.17 4.84 0.80
N HIS A 126 -4.69 5.38 1.90
CA HIS A 126 -5.61 6.52 1.87
C HIS A 126 -4.93 7.78 1.32
N LEU A 127 -3.67 8.06 1.70
CA LEU A 127 -2.91 9.19 1.14
C LEU A 127 -2.72 9.07 -0.36
N HIS A 128 -2.35 7.89 -0.86
CA HIS A 128 -2.20 7.65 -2.30
C HIS A 128 -3.52 7.81 -3.08
N LEU A 129 -4.66 7.62 -2.42
CA LEU A 129 -5.99 7.84 -2.99
C LEU A 129 -6.51 9.28 -2.77
N GLY A 130 -5.72 10.18 -2.17
CA GLY A 130 -6.13 11.55 -1.86
C GLY A 130 -7.14 11.67 -0.71
N LYS A 131 -7.35 10.59 0.05
CA LYS A 131 -8.28 10.47 1.18
C LYS A 131 -7.60 10.95 2.47
N ALA A 132 -7.42 12.26 2.56
CA ALA A 132 -6.62 12.89 3.61
C ALA A 132 -7.21 12.74 5.03
N GLY A 133 -8.54 12.71 5.17
CA GLY A 133 -9.20 12.58 6.47
C GLY A 133 -9.02 11.20 7.07
N GLU A 134 -9.30 10.17 6.28
CA GLU A 134 -9.15 8.76 6.70
C GLU A 134 -7.68 8.43 7.01
N ALA A 135 -6.74 8.98 6.22
CA ALA A 135 -5.33 8.84 6.53
C ALA A 135 -4.96 9.46 7.89
N TRP A 136 -5.49 10.65 8.18
CA TRP A 136 -5.25 11.33 9.45
C TRP A 136 -5.74 10.51 10.64
N GLU A 137 -6.95 9.96 10.58
CA GLU A 137 -7.53 9.15 11.66
C GLU A 137 -6.64 7.95 12.03
N HIS A 138 -6.08 7.26 11.04
CA HIS A 138 -5.15 6.16 11.29
C HIS A 138 -3.83 6.63 11.94
N LEU A 139 -3.25 7.73 11.46
CA LEU A 139 -1.99 8.28 12.00
C LEU A 139 -2.16 8.80 13.43
N GLU A 140 -3.27 9.50 13.69
CA GLU A 140 -3.63 10.02 15.01
C GLU A 140 -3.80 8.90 16.03
N HIS A 141 -4.45 7.79 15.64
CA HIS A 141 -4.58 6.61 16.49
C HIS A 141 -3.24 5.95 16.82
N MET A 142 -2.28 5.98 15.89
CA MET A 142 -0.95 5.40 16.11
C MET A 142 -0.08 6.21 17.08
N LEU A 143 -0.21 7.55 17.11
CA LEU A 143 0.66 8.44 17.88
C LEU A 143 0.84 8.06 19.37
N PRO A 144 -0.21 7.76 20.16
CA PRO A 144 -0.05 7.39 21.57
C PRO A 144 0.60 6.01 21.75
N LEU A 145 0.46 5.11 20.77
CA LEU A 145 0.90 3.71 20.86
C LEU A 145 2.37 3.53 20.49
N VAL A 146 2.87 4.34 19.55
CA VAL A 146 4.27 4.25 19.08
C VAL A 146 5.25 4.60 20.21
N GLN A 147 6.28 3.76 20.39
CA GLN A 147 7.39 4.04 21.31
C GLN A 147 8.65 4.53 20.59
N SER A 148 8.85 4.14 19.33
CA SER A 148 9.99 4.57 18.52
C SER A 148 9.94 6.07 18.24
N ARG A 149 10.97 6.80 18.69
CA ARG A 149 11.11 8.24 18.39
C ARG A 149 11.19 8.50 16.90
N LYS A 150 11.90 7.66 16.15
CA LYS A 150 12.00 7.77 14.69
C LYS A 150 10.62 7.64 14.05
N LEU A 151 9.89 6.58 14.38
CA LEU A 151 8.55 6.39 13.83
C LEU A 151 7.62 7.56 14.20
N LYS A 152 7.68 8.09 15.44
CA LYS A 152 6.96 9.33 15.79
C LYS A 152 7.31 10.50 14.89
N ALA A 153 8.60 10.73 14.61
CA ALA A 153 9.02 11.80 13.71
C ALA A 153 8.41 11.66 12.32
N HIS A 154 8.40 10.44 11.78
CA HIS A 154 7.79 10.12 10.49
C HIS A 154 6.27 10.31 10.48
N LEU A 155 5.54 9.91 11.53
CA LEU A 155 4.10 10.17 11.66
C LEU A 155 3.79 11.67 11.68
N TYR A 156 4.52 12.45 12.48
CA TYR A 156 4.35 13.91 12.52
C TYR A 156 4.65 14.58 11.17
N ASN A 157 5.65 14.10 10.43
CA ASN A 157 5.92 14.60 9.07
C ASN A 157 4.76 14.30 8.11
N ALA A 158 4.24 13.07 8.12
CA ALA A 158 3.10 12.69 7.29
C ALA A 158 1.86 13.54 7.61
N MET A 159 1.53 13.72 8.89
CA MET A 159 0.43 14.60 9.34
C MET A 159 0.68 16.06 8.94
N GLY A 160 1.91 16.56 9.06
CA GLY A 160 2.27 17.90 8.61
C GLY A 160 2.03 18.12 7.11
N CYS A 161 2.35 17.11 6.28
CA CYS A 161 2.06 17.16 4.86
C CYS A 161 0.56 17.15 4.56
N ILE A 162 -0.23 16.34 5.27
CA ILE A 162 -1.70 16.34 5.18
C ILE A 162 -2.26 17.74 5.50
N ALA A 163 -1.79 18.36 6.59
CA ALA A 163 -2.20 19.69 6.98
C ALA A 163 -1.83 20.75 5.91
N ALA A 164 -0.60 20.68 5.39
CA ALA A 164 -0.14 21.60 4.35
C ALA A 164 -0.91 21.45 3.03
N ALA A 165 -1.22 20.22 2.60
CA ALA A 165 -2.06 19.97 1.44
C ALA A 165 -3.48 20.57 1.60
N GLY A 166 -4.01 20.52 2.83
CA GLY A 166 -5.25 21.20 3.22
C GLY A 166 -5.12 22.71 3.45
N ARG A 167 -3.99 23.34 3.11
CA ARG A 167 -3.66 24.76 3.34
C ARG A 167 -3.69 25.20 4.82
N ARG A 168 -3.63 24.24 5.76
CA ARG A 168 -3.51 24.48 7.21
C ARG A 168 -2.03 24.70 7.58
N PHE A 169 -1.43 25.76 7.04
CA PHE A 169 0.03 25.98 7.14
C PHE A 169 0.54 26.24 8.57
N GLY A 170 -0.30 26.75 9.47
CA GLY A 170 0.08 26.94 10.88
C GLY A 170 0.32 25.59 11.56
N GLU A 171 -0.69 24.73 11.51
CA GLU A 171 -0.65 23.37 12.04
C GLU A 171 0.45 22.52 11.38
N ALA A 172 0.60 22.62 10.05
CA ALA A 172 1.67 21.93 9.34
C ALA A 172 3.06 22.28 9.90
N LYS A 173 3.32 23.57 10.19
CA LYS A 173 4.59 24.00 10.77
C LYS A 173 4.83 23.43 12.17
N GLU A 174 3.79 23.38 13.00
CA GLU A 174 3.88 22.78 14.33
C GLU A 174 4.22 21.28 14.26
N LEU A 175 3.55 20.55 13.36
CA LEU A 175 3.78 19.13 13.13
C LEU A 175 5.19 18.85 12.60
N PHE A 176 5.69 19.63 11.63
CA PHE A 176 7.06 19.46 11.16
C PHE A 176 8.11 19.78 12.23
N ASN A 177 7.87 20.78 13.08
CA ASN A 177 8.75 21.07 14.22
C ASN A 177 8.73 19.92 15.25
N LEU A 178 7.56 19.30 15.48
CA LEU A 178 7.49 18.08 16.31
C LEU A 178 8.28 16.94 15.68
N ALA A 179 8.18 16.73 14.37
CA ALA A 179 8.98 15.72 13.68
C ALA A 179 10.49 15.91 13.93
N LEU A 180 11.00 17.13 13.72
CA LEU A 180 12.41 17.48 14.00
C LEU A 180 12.79 17.36 15.48
N LYS A 181 11.86 17.60 16.41
CA LYS A 181 12.11 17.41 17.84
C LYS A 181 12.31 15.93 18.20
N TYR A 182 11.58 15.03 17.56
CA TYR A 182 11.70 13.59 17.79
C TYR A 182 12.91 12.97 17.08
N ASP A 183 13.21 13.43 15.86
CA ASP A 183 14.41 13.07 15.10
C ASP A 183 15.01 14.29 14.39
N PRO A 184 16.01 14.96 15.00
CA PRO A 184 16.69 16.10 14.38
C PRO A 184 17.48 15.77 13.11
N SER A 185 17.79 14.49 12.88
CA SER A 185 18.52 14.06 11.67
C SER A 185 17.61 13.87 10.46
N PHE A 186 16.28 13.82 10.69
CA PHE A 186 15.30 13.64 9.64
C PHE A 186 15.17 14.92 8.81
N GLN A 187 15.64 14.88 7.56
CA GLN A 187 15.76 16.07 6.71
C GLN A 187 14.42 16.54 6.12
N GLU A 188 13.50 15.62 5.81
CA GLU A 188 12.25 15.94 5.09
C GLU A 188 11.39 17.02 5.76
N PRO A 189 11.14 17.01 7.09
CA PRO A 189 10.32 18.04 7.73
C PRO A 189 10.91 19.44 7.57
N GLY A 190 12.25 19.57 7.56
CA GLY A 190 12.92 20.85 7.33
C GLY A 190 12.69 21.40 5.92
N LEU A 191 12.71 20.51 4.91
CA LEU A 191 12.37 20.86 3.54
C LEU A 191 10.88 21.25 3.41
N ASN A 192 9.99 20.48 4.03
CA ASN A 192 8.56 20.72 4.02
C ASN A 192 8.16 22.04 4.71
N LEU A 193 8.87 22.43 5.78
CA LEU A 193 8.73 23.74 6.41
C LEU A 193 9.04 24.89 5.45
N GLU A 194 10.11 24.76 4.65
CA GLU A 194 10.49 25.79 3.68
C GLU A 194 9.46 25.89 2.54
N ILE A 195 8.93 24.76 2.08
CA ILE A 195 7.82 24.72 1.10
C ILE A 195 6.59 25.44 1.64
N CYS A 196 6.22 25.16 2.90
CA CYS A 196 5.09 25.84 3.56
C CYS A 196 5.32 27.34 3.72
N ARG A 197 6.57 27.78 3.94
CA ARG A 197 6.93 29.20 4.05
C ARG A 197 6.81 29.92 2.70
N ARG A 198 7.24 29.27 1.62
CA ARG A 198 7.19 29.81 0.25
C ARG A 198 5.79 29.72 -0.38
N GLY A 199 4.94 28.83 0.13
CA GLY A 199 3.59 28.58 -0.40
C GLY A 199 3.57 27.88 -1.77
N ARG A 200 4.70 27.32 -2.21
CA ARG A 200 4.88 26.62 -3.50
C ARG A 200 5.95 25.54 -3.37
N GLY A 201 5.75 24.39 -4.01
CA GLY A 201 6.65 23.22 -4.00
C GLY A 201 5.91 21.91 -3.69
N GLU A 202 6.59 20.78 -3.89
CA GLU A 202 6.05 19.44 -3.62
C GLU A 202 6.51 18.92 -2.26
N LEU A 203 5.54 18.64 -1.38
CA LEU A 203 5.79 18.11 -0.05
C LEU A 203 6.36 16.68 -0.14
N GLN A 204 7.38 16.42 0.67
CA GLN A 204 8.00 15.10 0.81
C GLN A 204 7.26 14.32 1.89
N ILE A 205 6.34 13.45 1.46
CA ILE A 205 5.68 12.48 2.33
C ILE A 205 6.52 11.22 2.29
N GLY A 206 7.34 11.02 3.34
CA GLY A 206 8.28 9.92 3.55
C GLY A 206 8.18 8.78 2.54
N SER A 207 9.08 8.78 1.56
CA SER A 207 9.15 7.75 0.51
C SER A 207 9.42 6.35 1.05
N GLU A 208 9.77 6.25 2.33
CA GLU A 208 10.15 5.01 3.03
C GLU A 208 9.35 4.77 4.33
N LEU A 209 8.19 5.42 4.52
CA LEU A 209 7.38 5.24 5.73
C LEU A 209 7.06 3.77 6.05
N ALA A 210 6.78 2.97 5.02
CA ALA A 210 6.47 1.55 5.18
C ALA A 210 7.69 0.66 5.47
N SER A 211 8.94 1.14 5.29
CA SER A 211 10.16 0.38 5.57
C SER A 211 10.61 0.45 7.04
N LEU A 212 9.95 1.30 7.83
CA LEU A 212 10.25 1.54 9.25
C LEU A 212 9.48 0.60 10.20
N LEU A 213 8.72 -0.33 9.64
CA LEU A 213 8.00 -1.42 10.32
C LEU A 213 8.76 -2.74 10.14
#